data_AF-A0A1Y2AUB5-F1
#
_entry.id   AF-A0A1Y2AUB5-F1
#
_cell.length_a   1.000
_cell.length_b   1.000
_cell.length_c   1.000
_cell.angle_alpha   90.00
_cell.angle_beta   90.00
_cell.angle_gamma   90.00
#
_symmetry.space_group_name_H-M   'P 1'
#
loop_
_entity.id
_entity.type
_entity.pdbx_description
1 polymer ?
#
loop_
_entity_poly.entity_id
_entity_poly.type
_entity_poly.pdbx_seq_one_letter_code
_entity_poly.pdbx_strand_id
1 'polypeptide(L)'
;MSSLSRSSRSLPRILRVQTRSYADPRIDHNAAPSDSRMDVIRSALYPPDAYKNHSASPSGNYHPDHLARINAVIHSPEVYETIDRAWRLYQRQIREARKRSLEARYDSMVEACDELDRITNEENGVYPRSLYDAAMTRPNPHKLEMVRGRAATAESRWREARLAGYFPREAWVPTETRGKGWNYEWKRPTS
;
A
#
# COMPACT_ATOMS: atom_id res chain seq x y z
N MET A 1 83.09 -2.22 -18.68
CA MET A 1 82.10 -3.06 -17.97
C MET A 1 80.79 -2.29 -17.94
N SER A 2 79.84 -2.66 -18.80
CA SER A 2 78.58 -1.95 -18.99
C SER A 2 77.45 -2.80 -18.39
N SER A 3 76.77 -2.31 -17.35
CA SER A 3 75.60 -2.98 -16.76
C SER A 3 74.32 -2.23 -17.14
N LEU A 4 73.43 -2.95 -17.84
CA LEU A 4 72.10 -2.51 -18.24
C LEU A 4 71.13 -2.68 -17.06
N SER A 5 70.56 -1.57 -16.57
CA SER A 5 69.46 -1.59 -15.59
C SER A 5 68.15 -1.90 -16.31
N ARG A 6 67.53 -3.04 -16.02
CA ARG A 6 66.19 -3.42 -16.51
C ARG A 6 65.12 -2.77 -15.62
N SER A 7 64.38 -1.83 -16.20
CA SER A 7 63.13 -1.31 -15.63
C SER A 7 62.01 -2.34 -15.81
N SER A 8 61.49 -2.89 -14.71
CA SER A 8 60.31 -3.76 -14.70
C SER A 8 59.04 -2.89 -14.68
N ARG A 9 58.35 -2.79 -15.82
CA ARG A 9 56.97 -2.31 -15.86
C ARG A 9 56.04 -3.42 -15.38
N SER A 10 55.39 -3.24 -14.23
CA SER A 10 54.28 -4.07 -13.81
C SER A 10 53.01 -3.65 -14.56
N LEU A 11 52.30 -4.62 -15.14
CA LEU A 11 50.98 -4.41 -15.75
C LEU A 11 49.90 -4.34 -14.65
N PRO A 12 48.83 -3.55 -14.85
CA PRO A 12 47.72 -3.52 -13.91
C PRO A 12 47.01 -4.88 -13.88
N ARG A 13 46.95 -5.48 -12.69
CA ARG A 13 46.23 -6.73 -12.41
C ARG A 13 44.74 -6.44 -12.44
N ILE A 14 44.09 -6.69 -13.58
CA ILE A 14 42.64 -6.65 -13.72
C ILE A 14 42.07 -7.79 -12.84
N LEU A 15 41.50 -7.43 -11.69
CA LEU A 15 40.76 -8.37 -10.86
C LEU A 15 39.48 -8.76 -11.62
N ARG A 16 39.40 -10.03 -12.06
CA ARG A 16 38.15 -10.62 -12.55
C ARG A 16 37.10 -10.50 -11.44
N VAL A 17 36.09 -9.68 -11.67
CA VAL A 17 34.87 -9.64 -10.86
C VAL A 17 34.22 -11.02 -10.98
N GLN A 18 34.24 -11.80 -9.90
CA GLN A 18 33.51 -13.06 -9.84
C GLN A 18 32.02 -12.72 -9.75
N THR A 19 31.32 -12.80 -10.89
CA THR A 19 29.87 -12.85 -10.89
C THR A 19 29.45 -14.17 -10.24
N ARG A 20 29.02 -14.13 -8.98
CA ARG A 20 28.42 -15.30 -8.32
C ARG A 20 27.05 -15.54 -8.95
N SER A 21 26.96 -16.53 -9.83
CA SER A 21 25.67 -17.06 -10.30
C SER A 21 25.12 -18.02 -9.25
N TYR A 22 23.96 -17.70 -8.66
CA TYR A 22 23.23 -18.57 -7.73
C TYR A 22 22.31 -19.57 -8.46
N ALA A 23 22.52 -19.81 -9.76
CA ALA A 23 21.71 -20.71 -10.57
C ALA A 23 22.43 -22.03 -10.86
N ASP A 24 21.65 -23.11 -10.94
CA ASP A 24 22.06 -24.49 -11.20
C ASP A 24 22.97 -24.57 -12.45
N PRO A 25 24.21 -25.07 -12.34
CA PRO A 25 25.17 -25.12 -13.44
C PRO A 25 24.77 -26.05 -14.59
N ARG A 26 23.66 -26.79 -14.46
CA ARG A 26 23.15 -27.69 -15.51
C ARG A 26 22.24 -27.01 -16.53
N ILE A 27 21.80 -25.78 -16.27
CA ILE A 27 20.95 -25.05 -17.20
C ILE A 27 21.85 -24.06 -17.97
N ASP A 28 22.22 -24.45 -19.18
CA ASP A 28 22.94 -23.58 -20.12
C ASP A 28 22.03 -22.43 -20.57
N HIS A 29 21.97 -21.36 -19.75
CA HIS A 29 21.22 -20.14 -20.06
C HIS A 29 21.81 -19.33 -21.23
N ASN A 30 22.98 -19.72 -21.75
CA ASN A 30 23.60 -19.10 -22.91
C ASN A 30 23.06 -19.63 -24.26
N ALA A 31 22.22 -20.68 -24.25
CA ALA A 31 21.72 -21.33 -25.47
C ALA A 31 20.34 -20.83 -25.93
N ALA A 32 19.60 -20.10 -25.10
CA ALA A 32 18.33 -19.49 -25.49
C ALA A 32 18.50 -17.97 -25.61
N PRO A 33 18.02 -17.32 -26.68
CA PRO A 33 18.00 -15.87 -26.75
C PRO A 33 17.20 -15.37 -25.55
N SER A 34 17.87 -14.70 -24.62
CA SER A 34 17.21 -14.09 -23.48
C SER A 34 16.16 -13.13 -24.02
N ASP A 35 14.91 -13.34 -23.61
CA ASP A 35 13.83 -12.44 -23.93
C ASP A 35 14.25 -11.02 -23.49
N SER A 36 14.34 -10.09 -24.45
CA SER A 36 14.75 -8.69 -24.20
C SER A 36 13.96 -8.06 -23.04
N ARG A 37 12.72 -8.49 -22.82
CA ARG A 37 11.89 -8.05 -21.70
C ARG A 37 12.41 -8.57 -20.36
N MET A 38 12.86 -9.82 -20.31
CA MET A 38 13.46 -10.40 -19.11
C MET A 38 14.78 -9.72 -18.77
N ASP A 39 15.57 -9.31 -19.77
CA ASP A 39 16.81 -8.57 -19.53
C ASP A 39 16.57 -7.13 -19.05
N VAL A 40 15.53 -6.45 -19.57
CA VAL A 40 15.09 -5.16 -19.03
C VAL A 40 14.64 -5.31 -17.58
N ILE A 41 13.83 -6.31 -17.25
CA ILE A 41 13.38 -6.57 -15.87
C ILE A 41 14.56 -6.89 -14.95
N ARG A 42 15.49 -7.74 -15.39
CA ARG A 42 16.72 -8.06 -14.63
C ARG A 42 17.57 -6.81 -14.43
N SER A 43 17.74 -5.97 -15.45
CA SER A 43 18.52 -4.73 -15.34
C SER A 43 17.86 -3.69 -14.42
N ALA A 44 16.53 -3.69 -14.31
CA ALA A 44 15.81 -2.82 -13.39
C ALA A 44 15.87 -3.31 -11.94
N LEU A 45 15.75 -4.63 -11.71
CA LEU A 45 15.80 -5.23 -10.37
C LEU A 45 17.24 -5.33 -9.84
N TYR A 46 18.17 -5.68 -10.72
CA TYR A 46 19.60 -5.82 -10.45
C TYR A 46 20.38 -4.98 -11.46
N PRO A 47 20.42 -3.66 -11.24
CA PRO A 47 21.25 -2.78 -12.04
C PRO A 47 22.66 -3.37 -12.19
N PRO A 48 23.26 -3.37 -13.40
CA PRO A 48 24.61 -3.91 -13.59
C PRO A 48 25.67 -3.11 -12.82
N ASP A 49 25.30 -1.91 -12.34
CA ASP A 49 26.10 -1.12 -11.42
C ASP A 49 25.85 -1.44 -9.94
N ALA A 50 24.99 -2.39 -9.57
CA ALA A 50 24.60 -2.69 -8.18
C ALA A 50 25.77 -2.88 -7.21
N TYR A 51 26.93 -3.33 -7.70
CA TYR A 51 28.15 -3.51 -6.90
C TYR A 51 29.13 -2.33 -6.97
N LYS A 52 28.77 -1.25 -7.66
CA LYS A 52 29.55 -0.02 -7.75
C LYS A 52 29.20 0.91 -6.60
N ASN A 53 30.21 1.64 -6.13
CA ASN A 53 30.13 2.59 -5.03
C ASN A 53 29.13 3.73 -5.23
N HIS A 54 28.49 3.90 -6.39
CA HIS A 54 27.55 4.98 -6.70
C HIS A 54 26.17 4.44 -7.14
N SER A 55 25.89 3.15 -6.98
CA SER A 55 24.62 2.57 -7.42
C SER A 55 23.51 2.82 -6.40
N ALA A 56 22.30 3.00 -6.94
CA ALA A 56 21.06 3.12 -6.19
C ALA A 56 20.43 1.75 -5.86
N SER A 57 21.09 0.64 -6.21
CA SER A 57 20.56 -0.70 -5.96
C SER A 57 20.52 -1.04 -4.47
N PRO A 58 19.37 -1.48 -3.93
CA PRO A 58 19.24 -1.90 -2.54
C PRO A 58 19.87 -3.27 -2.24
N SER A 59 20.24 -4.04 -3.28
CA SER A 59 20.82 -5.39 -3.16
C SER A 59 22.34 -5.43 -3.36
N GLY A 60 23.02 -4.28 -3.22
CA GLY A 60 24.43 -4.07 -3.51
C GLY A 60 25.37 -4.02 -2.31
N ASN A 61 26.66 -3.81 -2.59
CA ASN A 61 27.68 -3.54 -1.56
C ASN A 61 27.34 -2.23 -0.83
N TYR A 62 27.58 -2.19 0.47
CA TYR A 62 27.47 -0.99 1.30
C TYR A 62 28.18 0.20 0.62
N HIS A 63 27.43 1.27 0.32
CA HIS A 63 27.99 2.46 -0.32
C HIS A 63 28.94 3.15 0.67
N PRO A 64 30.21 3.42 0.30
CA PRO A 64 31.20 3.96 1.25
C PRO A 64 30.76 5.32 1.82
N ASP A 65 30.17 6.19 0.99
CA ASP A 65 29.70 7.51 1.44
C ASP A 65 28.29 7.51 2.07
N HIS A 66 27.71 6.34 2.36
CA HIS A 66 26.39 6.26 2.98
C HIS A 66 26.35 6.99 4.33
N LEU A 67 27.37 6.81 5.16
CA LEU A 67 27.49 7.51 6.44
C LEU A 67 27.65 9.02 6.25
N ALA A 68 28.43 9.46 5.25
CA ALA A 68 28.60 10.87 4.95
C ALA A 68 27.27 11.53 4.54
N ARG A 69 26.44 10.83 3.75
CA ARG A 69 25.10 11.30 3.37
C ARG A 69 24.12 11.30 4.53
N ILE A 70 24.15 10.28 5.40
CA ILE A 70 23.34 10.28 6.62
C ILE A 70 23.76 11.45 7.52
N ASN A 71 25.05 11.63 7.76
CA ASN A 71 25.58 12.69 8.62
C ASN A 71 25.28 14.11 8.06
N ALA A 72 25.18 14.26 6.74
CA ALA A 72 24.80 15.52 6.10
C ALA A 72 23.33 15.90 6.37
N VAL A 73 22.44 14.93 6.55
CA VAL A 73 21.01 15.14 6.85
C VAL A 73 20.76 15.14 8.36
N ILE A 74 21.41 14.22 9.07
CA ILE A 74 21.27 13.97 10.50
C ILE A 74 22.60 14.30 11.15
N HIS A 75 22.67 15.49 11.73
CA HIS A 75 23.89 16.02 12.33
C HIS A 75 24.34 15.26 13.59
N SER A 76 23.40 14.65 14.33
CA SER A 76 23.69 13.91 15.56
C SER A 76 22.68 12.77 15.81
N PRO A 77 23.10 11.68 16.50
CA PRO A 77 22.21 10.57 16.83
C PRO A 77 21.08 10.98 17.78
N GLU A 78 21.33 11.92 18.69
CA GLU A 78 20.34 12.42 19.66
C GLU A 78 19.18 13.14 18.93
N VAL A 79 19.49 13.88 17.86
CA VAL A 79 18.48 14.54 17.03
C VAL A 79 17.57 13.50 16.38
N TYR A 80 18.14 12.43 15.83
CA TYR A 80 17.37 11.34 15.23
C TYR A 80 16.45 10.66 16.25
N GLU A 81 16.97 10.31 17.43
CA GLU A 81 16.18 9.69 18.50
C GLU A 81 15.03 10.59 18.96
N THR A 82 15.27 11.89 19.01
CA THR A 82 14.26 12.87 19.39
C THR A 82 13.14 12.95 18.35
N ILE A 83 13.49 12.99 17.06
CA ILE A 83 12.52 12.99 15.95
C ILE A 83 11.68 11.70 15.98
N ASP A 84 12.32 10.54 16.13
CA ASP A 84 11.62 9.25 16.17
C ASP A 84 10.69 9.16 17.39
N ARG A 85 11.15 9.57 18.57
CA ARG A 85 10.31 9.61 19.79
C ARG A 85 9.12 10.54 19.62
N ALA A 86 9.34 11.74 19.08
CA ALA A 86 8.29 12.72 18.82
C ALA A 86 7.27 12.18 17.80
N TRP A 87 7.73 11.54 16.73
CA TRP A 87 6.87 10.94 15.71
C TRP A 87 6.01 9.80 16.28
N ARG A 88 6.60 8.89 17.05
CA ARG A 88 5.86 7.80 17.73
C ARG A 88 4.83 8.34 18.71
N LEU A 89 5.17 9.39 19.46
CA LEU A 89 4.25 10.06 20.38
C LEU A 89 3.07 10.69 19.61
N TYR A 90 3.35 11.40 18.52
CA TYR A 90 2.33 11.98 17.65
C TYR A 90 1.40 10.93 17.04
N GLN A 91 1.95 9.81 16.54
CA GLN A 91 1.16 8.69 16.04
C GLN A 91 0.27 8.07 17.12
N ARG A 92 0.76 7.98 18.37
CA ARG A 92 -0.06 7.54 19.51
C ARG A 92 -1.23 8.50 19.75
N GLN A 93 -0.97 9.80 19.77
CA GLN A 93 -2.01 10.82 19.95
C GLN A 93 -3.08 10.76 18.85
N ILE A 94 -2.69 10.58 17.58
CA ILE A 94 -3.64 10.41 16.47
C ILE A 94 -4.51 9.17 16.70
N ARG A 95 -3.92 8.04 17.10
CA ARG A 95 -4.67 6.80 17.37
C ARG A 95 -5.65 6.97 18.52
N GLU A 96 -5.22 7.60 19.61
CA GLU A 96 -6.09 7.89 20.76
C GLU A 96 -7.23 8.83 20.39
N ALA A 97 -6.96 9.90 19.65
CA ALA A 97 -7.99 10.84 19.19
C ALA A 97 -9.03 10.14 18.30
N ARG A 98 -8.58 9.30 17.36
CA ARG A 98 -9.48 8.48 16.53
C ARG A 98 -10.31 7.53 17.38
N LYS A 99 -9.69 6.84 18.35
CA LYS A 99 -10.39 5.93 19.27
C LYS A 99 -11.48 6.64 20.06
N ARG A 100 -11.17 7.77 20.69
CA ARG A 100 -12.17 8.59 21.41
C ARG A 100 -13.33 9.02 20.50
N SER A 101 -13.04 9.42 19.27
CA SER A 101 -14.09 9.81 18.31
C SER A 101 -14.97 8.63 17.88
N LEU A 102 -14.42 7.43 17.80
CA LEU A 102 -15.17 6.21 17.47
C LEU A 102 -16.00 5.75 18.67
N GLU A 103 -15.46 5.82 19.88
CA GLU A 103 -16.18 5.54 21.13
C GLU A 103 -17.38 6.45 21.27
N ALA A 104 -17.21 7.77 21.14
CA ALA A 104 -18.32 8.73 21.21
C ALA A 104 -19.42 8.47 20.16
N ARG A 105 -19.04 8.07 18.92
CA ARG A 105 -20.00 7.69 17.88
C ARG A 105 -20.74 6.40 18.21
N TYR A 106 -20.04 5.43 18.81
CA TYR A 106 -20.62 4.17 19.23
C TYR A 106 -21.60 4.38 20.38
N ASP A 107 -21.22 5.16 21.40
CA ASP A 107 -22.08 5.48 22.53
C ASP A 107 -23.37 6.17 22.08
N SER A 108 -23.24 7.16 21.18
CA SER A 108 -24.40 7.83 20.58
C SER A 108 -25.29 6.87 19.76
N MET A 109 -24.71 5.86 19.10
CA MET A 109 -25.48 4.84 18.38
C MET A 109 -26.22 3.90 19.33
N VAL A 110 -25.59 3.53 20.46
CA VAL A 110 -26.24 2.72 21.51
C VAL A 110 -27.42 3.48 22.11
N GLU A 111 -27.23 4.75 22.48
CA GLU A 111 -28.28 5.61 23.00
C GLU A 111 -29.48 5.71 22.04
N ALA A 112 -29.22 5.93 20.75
CA ALA A 112 -30.26 5.99 19.73
C ALA A 112 -31.01 4.65 19.55
N CYS A 113 -30.31 3.52 19.64
CA CYS A 113 -30.93 2.20 19.59
C CYS A 113 -31.79 1.92 20.83
N ASP A 114 -31.35 2.33 22.02
CA ASP A 114 -32.10 2.21 23.26
C ASP A 114 -33.38 3.07 23.21
N GLU A 115 -33.30 4.28 22.66
CA GLU A 115 -34.46 5.14 22.43
C GLU A 115 -35.44 4.49 21.43
N LEU A 116 -34.94 3.93 20.33
CA LEU A 116 -35.76 3.22 19.34
C LEU A 116 -36.45 1.99 19.94
N ASP A 117 -35.77 1.24 20.81
CA ASP A 117 -36.35 0.10 21.50
C ASP A 117 -37.51 0.52 22.41
N ARG A 118 -37.36 1.62 23.16
CA ARG A 118 -38.43 2.19 24.00
C ARG A 118 -39.65 2.56 23.17
N ILE A 119 -39.48 3.33 22.09
CA ILE A 119 -40.60 3.83 21.27
C ILE A 119 -41.32 2.70 20.51
N THR A 120 -40.65 1.58 20.21
CA THR A 120 -41.21 0.46 19.43
C THR A 120 -41.78 -0.69 20.27
N ASN A 121 -41.40 -0.83 21.54
CA ASN A 121 -41.86 -1.92 22.43
C ASN A 121 -43.14 -1.59 23.22
N GLU A 122 -43.51 -0.32 23.34
CA GLU A 122 -44.73 0.05 24.06
C GLU A 122 -45.98 -0.56 23.38
N GLU A 123 -46.98 -0.97 24.16
CA GLU A 123 -48.25 -1.55 23.65
C GLU A 123 -49.00 -0.62 22.67
N ASN A 124 -48.61 0.66 22.64
CA ASN A 124 -49.05 1.70 21.68
C ASN A 124 -47.86 2.37 20.96
N GLY A 125 -46.79 1.63 20.68
CA GLY A 125 -45.59 2.15 20.05
C GLY A 125 -45.91 2.94 18.77
N VAL A 126 -45.39 4.16 18.68
CA VAL A 126 -45.65 5.09 17.55
C VAL A 126 -45.18 4.50 16.22
N TYR A 127 -44.19 3.61 16.28
CA TYR A 127 -43.52 3.02 15.13
C TYR A 127 -43.50 1.49 15.20
N PRO A 128 -43.53 0.81 14.03
CA PRO A 128 -43.52 -0.64 13.98
C PRO A 128 -42.18 -1.23 14.42
N ARG A 129 -42.21 -2.36 15.13
CA ARG A 129 -41.04 -3.12 15.59
C ARG A 129 -40.06 -3.51 14.47
N SER A 130 -40.56 -3.67 13.24
CA SER A 130 -39.73 -4.00 12.08
C SER A 130 -38.62 -2.98 11.78
N LEU A 131 -38.78 -1.72 12.22
CA LEU A 131 -37.73 -0.70 12.10
C LEU A 131 -36.55 -0.99 13.03
N TYR A 132 -36.83 -1.42 14.26
CA TYR A 132 -35.81 -1.85 15.21
C TYR A 132 -35.08 -3.09 14.69
N ASP A 133 -35.83 -4.07 14.18
CA ASP A 133 -35.25 -5.29 13.59
C ASP A 133 -34.34 -4.96 12.41
N ALA A 134 -34.74 -4.03 11.54
CA ALA A 134 -33.94 -3.59 10.40
C ALA A 134 -32.63 -2.90 10.84
N ALA A 135 -32.68 -2.08 11.90
CA ALA A 135 -31.49 -1.42 12.45
C ALA A 135 -30.52 -2.42 13.10
N MET A 136 -31.03 -3.46 13.76
CA MET A 136 -30.23 -4.50 14.41
C MET A 136 -29.76 -5.61 13.45
N THR A 137 -30.37 -5.71 12.27
CA THR A 137 -29.99 -6.72 11.28
C THR A 137 -28.61 -6.44 10.73
N ARG A 138 -27.65 -7.34 11.03
CA ARG A 138 -26.35 -7.33 10.38
C ARG A 138 -26.51 -7.73 8.90
N PRO A 139 -25.89 -7.02 7.95
CA PRO A 139 -25.90 -7.45 6.55
C PRO A 139 -25.23 -8.82 6.43
N ASN A 140 -25.98 -9.83 5.99
CA ASN A 140 -25.47 -11.19 5.79
C ASN A 140 -24.76 -11.26 4.42
N PRO A 141 -23.43 -11.49 4.37
CA PRO A 141 -22.68 -11.52 3.12
C PRO A 141 -23.11 -12.64 2.17
N HIS A 142 -23.65 -13.75 2.70
CA HIS A 142 -24.03 -14.92 1.90
C HIS A 142 -25.35 -14.72 1.13
N LYS A 143 -26.26 -13.86 1.62
CA LYS A 143 -27.50 -13.50 0.89
C LYS A 143 -27.22 -12.61 -0.33
N LEU A 144 -26.04 -11.99 -0.39
CA LEU A 144 -25.67 -11.07 -1.47
C LEU A 144 -25.07 -11.75 -2.70
N GLU A 145 -24.35 -12.87 -2.54
CA GLU A 145 -23.76 -13.57 -3.69
C GLU A 145 -24.82 -14.12 -4.64
N MET A 146 -26.02 -14.45 -4.12
CA MET A 146 -27.14 -14.97 -4.93
C MET A 146 -27.75 -13.94 -5.90
N VAL A 147 -27.44 -12.65 -5.78
CA VAL A 147 -27.92 -11.60 -6.70
C VAL A 147 -26.97 -11.42 -7.89
N ARG A 148 -25.74 -11.96 -7.83
CA ARG A 148 -24.79 -11.91 -8.94
C ARG A 148 -25.17 -12.93 -10.01
N GLY A 149 -25.50 -12.46 -11.22
CA GLY A 149 -25.60 -13.33 -12.40
C GLY A 149 -26.84 -13.18 -13.27
N ARG A 150 -27.76 -12.24 -13.00
CA ARG A 150 -28.94 -11.98 -13.86
C ARG A 150 -28.94 -10.57 -14.48
N ALA A 151 -27.77 -10.06 -14.86
CA ALA A 151 -27.58 -8.68 -15.31
C ALA A 151 -27.88 -8.44 -16.81
N ALA A 152 -29.15 -8.43 -17.21
CA ALA A 152 -29.54 -8.05 -18.58
C ALA A 152 -29.67 -6.53 -18.79
N THR A 153 -30.05 -5.77 -17.74
CA THR A 153 -30.35 -4.31 -17.84
C THR A 153 -29.28 -3.46 -17.14
N ALA A 154 -29.05 -2.23 -17.60
CA ALA A 154 -28.12 -1.27 -16.98
C ALA A 154 -28.43 -1.03 -15.48
N GLU A 155 -29.70 -1.05 -15.10
CA GLU A 155 -30.12 -1.00 -13.70
C GLU A 155 -29.68 -2.22 -12.87
N SER A 156 -29.74 -3.43 -13.44
CA SER A 156 -29.29 -4.66 -12.76
C SER A 156 -27.79 -4.60 -12.51
N ARG A 157 -27.02 -4.10 -13.50
CA ARG A 157 -25.58 -3.87 -13.33
C ARG A 157 -25.27 -2.84 -12.26
N TRP A 158 -26.08 -1.79 -12.13
CA TRP A 158 -25.88 -0.75 -11.12
C TRP A 158 -26.27 -1.22 -9.70
N ARG A 159 -27.35 -2.00 -9.56
CA ARG A 159 -27.73 -2.64 -8.28
C ARG A 159 -26.73 -3.72 -7.86
N GLU A 160 -26.26 -4.55 -8.79
CA GLU A 160 -25.21 -5.56 -8.55
C GLU A 160 -23.85 -4.92 -8.20
N ALA A 161 -23.57 -3.71 -8.72
CA ALA A 161 -22.36 -2.98 -8.37
C ALA A 161 -22.35 -2.49 -6.91
N ARG A 162 -23.53 -2.27 -6.31
CA ARG A 162 -23.70 -1.83 -4.91
C ARG A 162 -24.14 -3.00 -4.04
N LEU A 163 -23.17 -3.84 -3.70
CA LEU A 163 -23.34 -4.90 -2.72
C LEU A 163 -23.79 -4.26 -1.38
N ALA A 164 -25.02 -4.51 -0.95
CA ALA A 164 -25.49 -4.16 0.39
C ALA A 164 -24.49 -4.54 1.50
N GLY A 165 -24.24 -3.60 2.42
CA GLY A 165 -23.23 -3.75 3.47
C GLY A 165 -21.79 -3.44 3.05
N TYR A 166 -21.53 -3.20 1.76
CA TYR A 166 -20.23 -2.71 1.27
C TYR A 166 -20.31 -1.23 0.90
N PHE A 167 -19.15 -0.57 0.91
CA PHE A 167 -19.04 0.80 0.43
C PHE A 167 -19.35 0.89 -1.07
N PRO A 168 -20.05 1.95 -1.53
CA PRO A 168 -20.26 2.18 -2.94
C PRO A 168 -18.94 2.31 -3.69
N ARG A 169 -18.84 1.72 -4.89
CA ARG A 169 -17.65 1.84 -5.76
C ARG A 169 -17.40 3.28 -6.23
N GLU A 170 -18.44 4.10 -6.22
CA GLU A 170 -18.40 5.51 -6.57
C GLU A 170 -17.79 6.37 -5.44
N ALA A 171 -17.67 5.84 -4.22
CA ALA A 171 -17.00 6.52 -3.11
C ALA A 171 -15.48 6.44 -3.31
N TRP A 172 -14.90 7.50 -3.86
CA TRP A 172 -13.47 7.57 -4.16
C TRP A 172 -12.62 7.80 -2.92
N VAL A 173 -11.39 7.28 -2.98
CA VAL A 173 -10.35 7.59 -1.98
C VAL A 173 -9.88 9.03 -2.22
N PRO A 174 -9.70 9.84 -1.15
CA PRO A 174 -9.14 11.17 -1.28
C PRO A 174 -7.79 11.15 -2.02
N THR A 175 -7.61 12.08 -2.95
CA THR A 175 -6.38 12.25 -3.73
C THR A 175 -5.73 13.59 -3.39
N GLU A 176 -4.41 13.69 -3.57
CA GLU A 176 -3.63 14.88 -3.18
C GLU A 176 -4.00 16.12 -4.01
N THR A 177 -4.28 15.93 -5.30
CA THR A 177 -4.68 17.01 -6.20
C THR A 177 -6.19 17.00 -6.42
N ARG A 178 -6.77 18.19 -6.57
CA ARG A 178 -8.19 18.32 -6.88
C ARG A 178 -8.40 17.89 -8.33
N GLY A 179 -9.01 16.73 -8.54
CA GLY A 179 -9.42 16.25 -9.86
C GLY A 179 -10.66 16.98 -10.39
N LYS A 180 -11.39 16.34 -11.32
CA LYS A 180 -12.79 16.76 -11.60
C LYS A 180 -13.54 16.69 -10.28
N GLY A 181 -14.03 17.83 -9.81
CA GLY A 181 -14.71 17.98 -8.51
C GLY A 181 -16.05 17.24 -8.45
N TRP A 182 -16.99 17.75 -7.67
CA TRP A 182 -18.29 17.11 -7.52
C TRP A 182 -19.10 17.13 -8.82
N ASN A 183 -19.73 16.00 -9.19
CA ASN A 183 -20.62 15.94 -10.35
C ASN A 183 -22.06 16.31 -9.94
N TYR A 184 -22.44 17.57 -10.17
CA TYR A 184 -23.80 18.07 -9.89
C TYR A 184 -24.87 17.54 -10.85
N GLU A 185 -24.47 17.04 -12.03
CA GLU A 185 -25.38 16.48 -13.04
C GLU A 185 -25.62 14.99 -12.83
N TRP A 186 -25.16 14.42 -11.72
CA TRP A 186 -25.37 13.01 -11.42
C TRP A 186 -26.86 12.69 -11.37
N LYS A 187 -27.29 11.76 -12.24
CA LYS A 187 -28.65 11.21 -12.28
C LYS A 187 -28.58 9.73 -11.97
N ARG A 188 -29.54 9.24 -11.17
CA ARG A 188 -29.77 7.80 -11.00
C ARG A 188 -29.98 7.21 -12.40
N PRO A 189 -29.22 6.18 -12.81
CA PRO A 189 -29.51 5.43 -14.03
C PRO A 189 -30.94 4.93 -13.94
N THR A 190 -31.79 5.45 -14.82
CA THR A 190 -33.18 5.02 -15.00
C THR A 190 -33.23 4.16 -16.24
N SER A 191 -34.01 3.08 -16.19
CA SER A 191 -34.33 2.18 -17.30
C SER A 191 -34.72 2.91 -18.58
#